data_AF-A0A958T5M2-F1
#
_entry.id   AF-A0A958T5M2-F1
#
_cell.length_a   1.000
_cell.length_b   1.000
_cell.length_c   1.000
_cell.angle_alpha   90.00
_cell.angle_beta   90.00
_cell.angle_gamma   90.00
#
_symmetry.space_group_name_H-M   'P 1'
#
loop_
_entity.id
_entity.type
_entity.pdbx_description
1 polymer ?
#
loop_
_entity_poly.entity_id
_entity_poly.type
_entity_poly.pdbx_seq_one_letter_code
_entity_poly.pdbx_strand_id
1 'polypeptide(L)' 'MATKKAKEKQSQDFGKYIRWFWKLFIGGILAVILVFLLASWGIFGDMPDHTVLENPRTNLATEIISSDGKTLG' A
#
# COMPACT_ATOMS: atom_id res chain seq x y z
N MET A 1 -14.82 22.94 -65.25
CA MET A 1 -13.88 22.05 -64.53
C MET A 1 -13.95 22.44 -63.05
N ALA A 2 -14.57 21.62 -62.20
CA ALA A 2 -14.70 21.91 -60.77
C ALA A 2 -13.68 21.07 -59.99
N THR A 3 -12.69 21.72 -59.38
CA THR A 3 -11.70 21.10 -58.51
C THR A 3 -12.34 20.83 -57.15
N LYS A 4 -12.57 19.54 -56.81
CA LYS A 4 -13.01 19.13 -55.47
C LYS A 4 -11.85 19.34 -54.50
N LYS A 5 -11.94 20.35 -53.62
CA LYS A 5 -11.06 20.45 -52.46
C LYS A 5 -11.41 19.32 -51.48
N ALA A 6 -10.47 18.41 -51.28
CA ALA A 6 -10.56 17.38 -50.25
C ALA A 6 -10.64 18.06 -48.87
N LYS A 7 -11.73 17.80 -48.15
CA LYS A 7 -11.95 18.28 -46.80
C LYS A 7 -10.98 17.51 -45.90
N GLU A 8 -9.95 18.20 -45.41
CA GLU A 8 -8.99 17.65 -44.45
C GLU A 8 -9.76 17.22 -43.18
N LYS A 9 -9.87 15.90 -42.95
CA LYS A 9 -10.40 15.37 -41.71
C LYS A 9 -9.37 15.69 -40.63
N GLN A 10 -9.68 16.65 -39.75
CA GLN A 10 -8.99 16.79 -38.48
C GLN A 10 -9.17 15.49 -37.67
N SER A 11 -8.23 14.56 -37.83
CA SER A 11 -8.11 13.40 -36.97
C SER A 11 -7.63 13.90 -35.62
N GLN A 12 -8.51 13.86 -34.63
CA GLN A 12 -8.15 14.14 -33.24
C GLN A 12 -7.06 13.13 -32.83
N ASP A 13 -5.86 13.62 -32.52
CA ASP A 13 -4.73 12.76 -32.15
C ASP A 13 -4.81 12.39 -30.66
N PHE A 14 -5.43 11.24 -30.39
CA PHE A 14 -5.56 10.69 -29.03
C PHE A 14 -4.30 9.97 -28.54
N GLY A 15 -3.26 9.85 -29.36
CA GLY A 15 -2.04 9.12 -29.02
C GLY A 15 -1.31 9.69 -27.80
N LYS A 16 -1.50 10.99 -27.50
CA LYS A 16 -0.99 11.61 -26.28
C LYS A 16 -1.69 11.08 -25.02
N TYR A 17 -3.02 10.94 -25.04
CA TYR A 17 -3.79 10.46 -23.91
C TYR A 17 -3.55 8.96 -23.65
N ILE A 18 -3.47 8.15 -24.70
CA ILE A 18 -3.14 6.72 -24.59
C ILE A 18 -1.77 6.54 -23.93
N ARG A 19 -0.75 7.32 -24.33
CA ARG A 19 0.57 7.26 -23.70
C ARG A 19 0.55 7.72 -22.24
N TRP A 20 -0.30 8.67 -21.89
CA TRP A 20 -0.44 9.13 -20.51
C TRP A 20 -1.13 8.09 -19.64
N PHE A 21 -2.17 7.43 -20.15
CA PHE A 21 -2.86 6.31 -19.50
C PHE A 21 -1.89 5.19 -19.14
N TRP A 22 -1.07 4.74 -20.09
CA TRP A 22 -0.09 3.67 -19.84
C TRP A 22 0.99 4.07 -18.83
N LYS A 23 1.46 5.32 -18.86
CA LYS A 23 2.40 5.82 -17.85
C LYS A 23 1.78 5.83 -16.45
N LEU A 24 0.52 6.25 -16.33
CA LEU A 24 -0.19 6.24 -15.05
C LEU A 24 -0.46 4.81 -14.57
N PHE A 25 -0.84 3.91 -15.47
CA PHE A 25 -1.10 2.51 -15.16
C PHE A 25 0.16 1.79 -14.66
N ILE A 26 1.28 1.93 -15.39
CA ILE A 26 2.58 1.38 -14.99
C ILE A 26 3.05 2.03 -13.69
N GLY A 27 2.86 3.35 -13.54
CA GLY A 27 3.16 4.07 -12.30
C GLY A 27 2.38 3.53 -11.10
N GLY A 28 1.10 3.19 -11.28
CA GLY A 28 0.27 2.56 -10.25
C GLY A 28 0.77 1.17 -9.85
N ILE A 29 1.14 0.33 -10.83
CA ILE A 29 1.74 -0.99 -10.56
C ILE A 29 3.05 -0.85 -9.80
N LEU A 30 3.94 0.07 -10.24
CA LEU A 30 5.19 0.36 -9.56
C LEU A 30 4.97 0.86 -8.13
N ALA A 31 3.95 1.69 -7.90
CA ALA A 31 3.61 2.18 -6.57
C ALA A 31 3.23 1.02 -5.63
N VAL A 32 2.42 0.06 -6.09
CA VAL A 32 2.07 -1.13 -5.30
C VAL A 32 3.32 -1.94 -4.97
N ILE A 33 4.17 -2.23 -5.96
CA ILE A 33 5.44 -2.94 -5.73
C ILE A 33 6.32 -2.20 -4.72
N LEU A 34 6.39 -0.88 -4.84
CA LEU A 34 7.18 -0.03 -3.95
C LEU A 34 6.68 -0.09 -2.50
N VAL A 35 5.36 -0.15 -2.26
CA VAL A 35 4.81 -0.36 -0.91
C VAL A 35 5.31 -1.67 -0.30
N PHE A 36 5.30 -2.76 -1.06
CA PHE A 36 5.81 -4.05 -0.58
C PHE A 36 7.33 -4.02 -0.34
N LEU A 37 8.10 -3.32 -1.16
CA LEU A 37 9.53 -3.13 -0.94
C LEU A 37 9.82 -2.32 0.33
N LEU A 38 9.11 -1.21 0.54
CA LEU A 38 9.21 -0.41 1.77
C LEU A 38 8.86 -1.25 3.01
N ALA A 39 7.82 -2.09 2.90
CA ALA A 39 7.46 -3.04 3.95
C ALA A 39 8.53 -4.09 4.20
N SER A 40 9.14 -4.63 3.15
CA SER A 40 10.26 -5.58 3.27
C SER A 40 11.51 -4.96 3.88
N TRP A 41 11.73 -3.65 3.69
CA TRP A 41 12.82 -2.91 4.35
C TRP A 41 12.50 -2.50 5.79
N GLY A 42 11.32 -2.81 6.32
CA GLY A 42 10.94 -2.49 7.69
C GLY A 42 10.64 -1.01 7.92
N ILE A 43 10.37 -0.22 6.87
CA ILE A 43 10.01 1.21 7.01
C ILE A 43 8.70 1.39 7.80
N PHE A 44 7.83 0.39 7.74
CA PHE A 44 6.58 0.37 8.52
C PHE A 44 6.74 -0.26 9.91
N GLY A 45 7.96 -0.59 10.33
CA GLY A 45 8.27 -1.25 11.60
C GLY A 45 8.58 -2.74 11.43
N ASP A 46 9.20 -3.33 12.46
CA ASP A 46 9.51 -4.75 12.49
C ASP A 46 8.24 -5.59 12.58
N MET A 47 8.16 -6.65 11.78
CA MET A 47 7.10 -7.64 11.92
C MET A 47 7.30 -8.38 13.25
N PRO A 48 6.34 -8.34 14.19
CA PRO A 48 6.48 -9.00 15.48
C PRO A 48 6.61 -10.51 15.28
N ASP A 49 7.38 -11.12 16.17
CA ASP A 49 7.69 -12.54 16.09
C ASP A 49 6.41 -13.40 16.24
N HIS A 50 6.27 -14.42 15.40
CA HIS A 50 5.12 -15.32 15.40
C HIS A 50 5.04 -16.16 16.69
N THR A 51 6.13 -16.29 17.44
CA THR A 51 6.14 -16.92 18.76
C THR A 51 5.23 -16.22 19.77
N VAL A 52 4.94 -14.93 19.58
CA VAL A 52 3.91 -14.21 20.36
C VAL A 52 2.51 -14.73 20.05
N LEU A 53 2.25 -15.26 18.86
CA LEU A 53 0.96 -15.86 18.50
C LEU A 53 0.86 -17.32 18.96
N GLU A 54 1.98 -18.05 18.99
CA GLU A 54 2.02 -19.44 19.45
C GLU A 54 1.92 -19.54 20.97
N ASN A 55 2.46 -18.56 21.70
CA ASN A 55 2.32 -18.48 23.14
C ASN A 55 2.16 -17.01 23.55
N PRO A 56 0.96 -16.41 23.38
CA PRO A 56 0.73 -15.04 23.78
C PRO A 56 1.12 -14.92 25.24
N ARG A 57 2.05 -14.00 25.54
CA ARG A 57 2.35 -13.64 26.92
C ARG A 57 1.06 -13.11 27.49
N THR A 58 0.34 -13.97 28.19
CA THR A 58 -0.67 -13.56 29.13
C THR A 58 0.12 -12.74 30.13
N ASN A 59 0.06 -11.42 30.00
CA ASN A 59 0.41 -10.54 31.10
C ASN A 59 -0.67 -10.82 32.16
N LEU A 60 -0.55 -11.98 32.81
CA LEU A 60 -1.25 -12.31 34.04
C LEU A 60 -0.64 -11.40 35.08
N ALA A 61 -0.90 -10.10 34.94
CA ALA A 61 -0.97 -9.17 36.04
C ALA A 61 -2.17 -9.59 36.89
N THR A 62 -2.12 -10.81 37.42
CA THR A 62 -2.84 -11.15 38.63
C THR A 62 -2.04 -10.47 39.73
N GLU A 63 -2.24 -9.17 39.87
CA GLU A 63 -1.82 -8.47 41.07
C GLU A 63 -2.59 -9.14 42.22
N ILE A 64 -1.90 -9.97 43.01
CA ILE A 64 -2.50 -10.58 44.17
C ILE A 64 -2.60 -9.47 45.21
N ILE A 65 -3.73 -8.77 45.20
CA ILE A 65 -4.07 -7.77 46.20
C ILE A 65 -4.52 -8.55 47.43
N SER A 66 -3.67 -8.56 48.46
CA SER A 66 -4.05 -9.10 49.76
C SER A 66 -5.20 -8.26 50.35
N SER A 67 -6.00 -8.85 51.26
CA SER A 67 -7.08 -8.16 51.98
C SER A 67 -6.65 -6.87 52.69
N ASP A 68 -5.35 -6.70 52.92
CA ASP A 68 -4.74 -5.51 53.53
C ASP A 68 -4.30 -4.44 52.50
N GLY A 69 -4.66 -4.60 51.21
CA GLY A 69 -4.38 -3.65 50.13
C GLY A 69 -2.93 -3.64 49.63
N LYS A 70 -2.14 -4.66 49.97
CA LYS A 70 -0.74 -4.80 49.52
C LYS A 70 -0.64 -5.75 48.33
N THR A 71 0.20 -5.37 47.37
CA THR A 71 0.52 -6.18 46.20
C THR A 71 1.52 -7.26 46.59
N LEU A 72 1.15 -8.51 46.34
CA LEU A 72 2.05 -9.66 46.45
C LEU A 72 2.43 -10.07 45.03
N GLY A 73 3.72 -9.90 44.73
CA GLY A 73 4.33 -10.29 43.44
C GLY A 73 4.59 -11.77 43.35
#